data_AF-A0A4R9K2L5-F1
#
_entry.id   AF-A0A4R9K2L5-F1
#
_cell.length_a   1.000
_cell.length_b   1.000
_cell.length_c   1.000
_cell.angle_alpha   90.00
_cell.angle_beta   90.00
_cell.angle_gamma   90.00
#
_symmetry.space_group_name_H-M   'P 1'
#
loop_
_entity.id
_entity.type
_entity.pdbx_description
1 polymer ?
#
loop_
_entity_poly.entity_id
_entity_poly.type
_entity_poly.pdbx_seq_one_letter_code
_entity_poly.pdbx_strand_id
1 'polypeptide(L)'
;MKLKLSLTLLLLFYGLTPGPILSKSTLPLLHEVLGDRNASKGSQQDMIHKYRSVNLPLSDASNCHLQKTRAISTVFYYGINCDGNLREGLIFFSRERRKDTIQDGFFRLLGVERIGKRDYIKISLNQSESKSLDNGGYASDIEFNYLKKPPSRLKVEKQEKIARDHLSNANLTYFRTIAFDENRRKEAPSGLEIFFDASCPLKFKEIDESFYWDNTISFVFEISCVKNSPYAILRVPGNKRNKLMASNHEAKTPEKGDSFLAKIKLRKITNEQAYWEDFKIYYE
;
A
#
# COMPACT_ATOMS: atom_id res chain seq x y z
N MET A 1 -3.85 76.95 16.18
CA MET A 1 -4.25 75.53 16.07
C MET A 1 -3.19 74.84 15.22
N LYS A 2 -2.25 74.02 15.73
CA LYS A 2 -2.41 72.61 16.17
C LYS A 2 -3.32 71.83 15.20
N LEU A 3 -3.00 70.67 14.62
CA LEU A 3 -1.86 69.73 14.69
C LEU A 3 -2.15 68.59 13.68
N LYS A 4 -1.09 67.96 13.13
CA LYS A 4 -0.98 66.54 12.70
C LYS A 4 -1.64 66.01 11.41
N LEU A 5 -0.75 65.65 10.47
CA LEU A 5 -0.42 64.29 10.00
C LEU A 5 -1.55 63.36 9.50
N SER A 6 -1.50 63.02 8.22
CA SER A 6 -1.88 61.72 7.64
C SER A 6 -1.20 61.66 6.26
N LEU A 7 -0.08 60.95 6.05
CA LEU A 7 0.13 59.50 6.04
C LEU A 7 -0.84 58.72 5.13
N THR A 8 -0.86 59.01 3.84
CA THR A 8 -1.31 58.06 2.79
C THR A 8 -0.92 58.57 1.40
N LEU A 9 0.38 58.62 1.10
CA LEU A 9 0.84 58.77 -0.29
C LEU A 9 2.08 57.92 -0.55
N LEU A 10 1.97 56.62 -0.25
CA LEU A 10 3.01 55.66 -0.59
C LEU A 10 2.43 54.24 -0.70
N LEU A 11 1.35 54.09 -1.45
CA LEU A 11 0.86 52.78 -1.92
C LEU A 11 0.28 52.90 -3.34
N LEU A 12 1.01 53.49 -4.29
CA LEU A 12 0.90 53.06 -5.69
C LEU A 12 1.74 51.79 -5.82
N PHE A 13 1.25 50.77 -5.14
CA PHE A 13 1.74 49.42 -5.17
C PHE A 13 1.46 48.87 -6.56
N TYR A 14 2.53 48.40 -7.19
CA TYR A 14 2.58 47.18 -7.96
C TYR A 14 1.28 46.82 -8.67
N GLY A 15 1.25 47.07 -9.98
CA GLY A 15 0.40 46.35 -10.92
C GLY A 15 0.77 44.87 -10.93
N LEU A 16 0.44 44.17 -9.84
CA LEU A 16 0.24 42.74 -9.81
C LEU A 16 -1.16 42.52 -10.37
N THR A 17 -1.24 42.40 -11.69
CA THR A 17 -2.38 41.75 -12.32
C THR A 17 -2.52 40.39 -11.64
N PRO A 18 -3.63 40.10 -10.94
CA PRO A 18 -3.88 38.74 -10.50
C PRO A 18 -3.88 37.89 -11.75
N GLY A 19 -2.94 36.92 -11.81
CA GLY A 19 -2.93 35.92 -12.85
C GLY A 19 -4.32 35.28 -12.96
N PRO A 20 -4.71 34.78 -14.15
CA PRO A 20 -6.07 34.35 -14.40
C PRO A 20 -6.50 33.35 -13.32
N ILE A 21 -7.42 33.78 -12.45
CA ILE A 21 -8.15 32.88 -11.57
C ILE A 21 -8.90 31.98 -12.53
N LEU A 22 -8.46 30.73 -12.63
CA LEU A 22 -9.12 29.71 -13.43
C LEU A 22 -10.44 29.34 -12.73
N SER A 23 -11.42 30.24 -12.74
CA SER A 23 -12.75 30.07 -12.12
C SER A 23 -13.67 29.27 -13.03
N LYS A 24 -13.26 28.04 -13.37
CA LYS A 24 -14.24 27.03 -13.80
C LYS A 24 -14.31 26.00 -12.70
N SER A 25 -15.45 26.00 -12.00
CA SER A 25 -15.81 25.00 -10.99
C SER A 25 -15.55 23.61 -11.57
N THR A 26 -14.69 22.85 -10.91
CA THR A 26 -14.19 21.58 -11.47
C THR A 26 -15.13 20.41 -11.15
N LEU A 27 -15.98 20.54 -10.13
CA LEU A 27 -16.95 19.50 -9.76
C LEU A 27 -18.10 19.34 -10.77
N PRO A 28 -18.72 20.41 -11.33
CA PRO A 28 -19.69 20.26 -12.41
C PRO A 28 -19.13 19.56 -13.65
N LEU A 29 -17.89 19.86 -14.03
CA LEU A 29 -17.24 19.18 -15.15
C LEU A 29 -17.03 17.68 -14.86
N LEU A 30 -16.66 17.35 -13.62
CA LEU A 30 -16.49 15.95 -13.21
C LEU A 30 -17.83 15.22 -13.19
N HIS A 31 -18.89 15.89 -12.74
CA HIS A 31 -20.25 15.38 -12.77
C HIS A 31 -20.72 15.04 -14.19
N GLU A 32 -20.43 15.90 -15.17
CA GLU A 32 -20.76 15.68 -16.58
C GLU A 32 -20.02 14.45 -17.14
N VAL A 33 -18.71 14.34 -16.90
CA VAL A 33 -17.88 13.20 -17.34
C VAL A 33 -18.32 11.89 -16.70
N LEU A 34 -18.79 11.91 -15.45
CA LEU A 34 -19.37 10.73 -14.79
C LEU A 34 -20.77 10.38 -15.32
N GLY A 35 -21.48 11.34 -15.89
CA GLY A 35 -22.84 11.18 -16.38
C GLY A 35 -22.95 10.67 -17.82
N ASP A 36 -21.93 10.88 -18.64
CA ASP A 36 -21.89 10.45 -20.03
C ASP A 36 -21.56 8.95 -20.13
N ARG A 37 -22.58 8.14 -20.43
CA ARG A 37 -22.46 6.68 -20.63
C ARG A 37 -21.65 6.32 -21.89
N ASN A 38 -21.46 7.28 -22.80
CA ASN A 38 -20.69 7.14 -24.01
C ASN A 38 -19.33 7.85 -23.91
N ALA A 39 -18.99 8.41 -22.75
CA ALA A 39 -17.67 8.97 -22.51
C ALA A 39 -16.65 7.87 -22.81
N SER A 40 -15.94 8.05 -23.93
CA SER A 40 -14.87 7.15 -24.28
C SER A 40 -13.87 7.13 -23.12
N LYS A 41 -13.14 6.02 -22.94
CA LYS A 41 -12.03 5.95 -21.98
C LYS A 41 -11.08 7.15 -22.11
N GLY A 42 -10.98 7.75 -23.30
CA GLY A 42 -10.25 8.99 -23.56
C GLY A 42 -10.72 10.19 -22.74
N SER A 43 -12.03 10.46 -22.65
CA SER A 43 -12.56 11.62 -21.90
C SER A 43 -12.25 11.55 -20.40
N GLN A 44 -12.38 10.36 -19.80
CA GLN A 44 -12.01 10.15 -18.40
C GLN A 44 -10.50 10.25 -18.18
N GLN A 45 -9.69 9.71 -19.11
CA GLN A 45 -8.24 9.77 -19.06
C GLN A 45 -7.72 11.21 -19.23
N ASP A 46 -8.30 11.99 -20.12
CA ASP A 46 -7.97 13.41 -20.33
C ASP A 46 -8.28 14.22 -19.08
N MET A 47 -9.42 13.95 -18.44
CA MET A 47 -9.78 14.60 -17.18
C MET A 47 -8.82 14.23 -16.05
N ILE A 48 -8.45 12.96 -15.92
CA ILE A 48 -7.45 12.53 -14.94
C ILE A 48 -6.12 13.21 -15.22
N HIS A 49 -5.63 13.18 -16.46
CA HIS A 49 -4.34 13.80 -16.82
C HIS A 49 -4.33 15.29 -16.49
N LYS A 50 -5.41 16.00 -16.81
CA LYS A 50 -5.55 17.44 -16.56
C LYS A 50 -5.60 17.80 -15.06
N TYR A 51 -6.22 16.97 -14.23
CA TYR A 51 -6.47 17.28 -12.81
C TYR A 51 -5.69 16.40 -11.83
N ARG A 52 -4.75 15.58 -12.30
CA ARG A 52 -3.94 14.66 -11.46
C ARG A 52 -3.16 15.38 -10.36
N SER A 53 -2.64 16.57 -10.65
CA SER A 53 -1.86 17.39 -9.73
C SER A 53 -2.72 18.38 -8.94
N VAL A 54 -4.04 18.43 -9.18
CA VAL A 54 -4.95 19.43 -8.62
C VAL A 54 -5.72 18.85 -7.44
N ASN A 55 -5.73 19.57 -6.33
CA ASN A 55 -6.62 19.30 -5.19
C ASN A 55 -8.02 19.83 -5.53
N LEU A 56 -8.98 18.94 -5.75
CA LEU A 56 -10.37 19.25 -6.00
C LEU A 56 -11.12 19.44 -4.68
N PRO A 57 -11.94 20.49 -4.52
CA PRO A 57 -12.66 20.71 -3.28
C PRO A 57 -13.74 19.63 -3.10
N LEU A 58 -14.10 19.32 -1.84
CA LEU A 58 -15.18 18.36 -1.56
C LEU A 58 -16.57 18.93 -1.84
N SER A 59 -16.70 20.26 -1.83
CA SER A 59 -17.90 21.00 -2.17
C SER A 59 -17.51 22.30 -2.88
N ASP A 60 -18.28 22.72 -3.88
CA ASP A 60 -18.06 23.95 -4.64
C ASP A 60 -19.22 24.94 -4.44
N ALA A 61 -19.02 26.21 -4.77
CA ALA A 61 -20.03 27.26 -4.70
C ALA A 61 -21.24 27.01 -5.60
N SER A 62 -21.14 26.06 -6.54
CA SER A 62 -22.20 25.65 -7.46
C SER A 62 -23.06 24.48 -6.93
N ASN A 63 -23.24 24.35 -5.60
CA ASN A 63 -23.98 23.27 -4.94
C ASN A 63 -23.56 21.82 -5.28
N CYS A 64 -22.38 21.66 -5.90
CA CYS A 64 -21.82 20.37 -6.21
C CYS A 64 -20.99 19.88 -5.04
N HIS A 65 -21.19 18.65 -4.58
CA HIS A 65 -20.40 18.06 -3.51
C HIS A 65 -20.14 16.56 -3.74
N LEU A 66 -19.01 16.11 -3.21
CA LEU A 66 -18.63 14.71 -3.19
C LEU A 66 -19.49 13.99 -2.13
N GLN A 67 -20.26 13.00 -2.58
CA GLN A 67 -21.13 12.22 -1.72
C GLN A 67 -20.68 10.76 -1.72
N LYS A 68 -20.53 10.19 -0.52
CA LYS A 68 -20.31 8.75 -0.35
C LYS A 68 -21.63 8.01 -0.62
N THR A 69 -21.60 7.02 -1.52
CA THR A 69 -22.80 6.26 -1.92
C THR A 69 -22.83 4.87 -1.32
N ARG A 70 -21.69 4.17 -1.29
CA ARG A 70 -21.59 2.81 -0.75
C ARG A 70 -20.23 2.55 -0.11
N ALA A 71 -20.19 1.62 0.84
CA ALA A 71 -18.95 1.04 1.37
C ALA A 71 -19.04 -0.48 1.37
N ILE A 72 -17.98 -1.14 0.91
CA ILE A 72 -17.84 -2.60 0.95
C ILE A 72 -16.43 -2.90 1.46
N SER A 73 -16.32 -3.36 2.71
CA SER A 73 -15.04 -3.64 3.36
C SER A 73 -14.11 -2.42 3.34
N THR A 74 -13.07 -2.42 2.51
CA THR A 74 -12.07 -1.35 2.36
C THR A 74 -12.29 -0.47 1.12
N VAL A 75 -13.32 -0.76 0.32
CA VAL A 75 -13.67 0.00 -0.89
C VAL A 75 -14.84 0.93 -0.61
N PHE A 76 -14.64 2.21 -0.89
CA PHE A 76 -15.63 3.26 -0.71
C PHE A 76 -16.00 3.84 -2.08
N TYR A 77 -17.29 3.83 -2.38
CA TYR A 77 -17.83 4.36 -3.62
C TYR A 77 -18.36 5.76 -3.36
N TYR A 78 -18.02 6.65 -4.28
CA TYR A 78 -18.41 8.04 -4.27
C TYR A 78 -19.06 8.44 -5.58
N GLY A 79 -19.86 9.49 -5.50
CA GLY A 79 -20.39 10.21 -6.65
C GLY A 79 -20.32 11.71 -6.41
N ILE A 80 -20.45 12.46 -7.50
CA ILE A 80 -20.66 13.90 -7.41
C ILE A 80 -22.16 14.15 -7.42
N ASN A 81 -22.66 14.86 -6.42
CA ASN A 81 -24.04 15.32 -6.35
C ASN A 81 -24.07 16.81 -6.65
N CYS A 82 -24.70 17.19 -7.76
CA CYS A 82 -24.97 18.58 -8.13
C CYS A 82 -26.48 18.77 -8.20
N ASP A 83 -27.02 19.69 -7.40
CA ASP A 83 -28.45 20.03 -7.37
C ASP A 83 -29.38 18.80 -7.26
N GLY A 84 -28.99 17.81 -6.45
CA GLY A 84 -29.76 16.58 -6.21
C GLY A 84 -29.51 15.46 -7.24
N ASN A 85 -28.80 15.74 -8.33
CA ASN A 85 -28.44 14.74 -9.32
C ASN A 85 -27.11 14.07 -8.93
N LEU A 86 -27.19 12.84 -8.41
CA LEU A 86 -26.02 12.04 -8.06
C LEU A 86 -25.47 11.28 -9.28
N ARG A 87 -24.19 11.50 -9.61
CA ARG A 87 -23.45 10.74 -10.61
C ARG A 87 -22.36 9.91 -9.94
N GLU A 88 -22.58 8.60 -9.89
CA GLU A 88 -21.61 7.64 -9.37
C GLU A 88 -20.47 7.38 -10.35
N GLY A 89 -19.33 6.98 -9.82
CA GLY A 89 -18.20 6.53 -10.64
C GLY A 89 -16.84 6.87 -10.05
N LEU A 90 -16.80 7.29 -8.78
CA LEU A 90 -15.56 7.53 -8.05
C LEU A 90 -15.34 6.41 -7.02
N ILE A 91 -14.08 6.03 -6.79
CA ILE A 91 -13.71 5.02 -5.78
C ILE A 91 -12.52 5.45 -4.94
N PHE A 92 -12.54 5.05 -3.68
CA PHE A 92 -11.44 5.22 -2.74
C PHE A 92 -11.17 3.88 -2.03
N PHE A 93 -9.88 3.54 -1.89
CA PHE A 93 -9.45 2.35 -1.17
C PHE A 93 -8.84 2.78 0.16
N SER A 94 -9.53 2.51 1.27
CA SER A 94 -8.96 2.80 2.60
C SER A 94 -7.99 1.70 3.03
N ARG A 95 -6.86 2.10 3.59
CA ARG A 95 -5.86 1.20 4.18
C ARG A 95 -6.21 0.78 5.62
N GLU A 96 -7.14 1.47 6.29
CA GLU A 96 -7.58 1.15 7.66
C GLU A 96 -9.12 1.11 7.79
N ARG A 97 -9.64 0.15 8.57
CA ARG A 97 -11.07 0.07 8.97
C ARG A 97 -11.41 1.05 10.09
N ARG A 98 -11.04 2.32 9.99
CA ARG A 98 -11.40 3.34 11.00
C ARG A 98 -12.26 4.46 10.42
N LYS A 99 -13.11 4.97 11.31
CA LYS A 99 -14.30 5.80 11.11
C LYS A 99 -14.22 6.77 9.93
N ASP A 100 -15.21 6.63 9.05
CA ASP A 100 -15.60 7.58 8.03
C ASP A 100 -15.93 8.93 8.64
N THR A 101 -14.94 9.80 8.70
CA THR A 101 -15.22 11.23 8.75
C THR A 101 -14.36 11.83 7.66
N ILE A 102 -15.03 12.27 6.59
CA ILE A 102 -14.43 13.14 5.57
C ILE A 102 -14.08 14.42 6.34
N GLN A 103 -12.92 14.46 6.98
CA GLN A 103 -12.41 15.67 7.58
C GLN A 103 -11.75 16.49 6.48
N ASP A 104 -12.03 17.78 6.56
CA ASP A 104 -11.86 18.79 5.54
C ASP A 104 -10.60 18.70 4.69
N GLY A 105 -10.77 19.07 3.43
CA GLY A 105 -9.69 19.59 2.61
C GLY A 105 -9.33 18.70 1.43
N PHE A 106 -10.19 18.71 0.43
CA PHE A 106 -9.88 18.32 -0.95
C PHE A 106 -9.66 16.82 -1.22
N PHE A 107 -9.84 16.44 -2.49
CA PHE A 107 -9.54 15.13 -3.03
C PHE A 107 -8.76 15.25 -4.35
N ARG A 108 -8.08 14.18 -4.77
CA ARG A 108 -7.34 14.14 -6.04
C ARG A 108 -7.83 12.99 -6.91
N LEU A 109 -7.76 13.17 -8.23
CA LEU A 109 -7.96 12.10 -9.20
C LEU A 109 -6.63 11.36 -9.41
N LEU A 110 -6.63 10.03 -9.26
CA LEU A 110 -5.41 9.21 -9.36
C LEU A 110 -5.32 8.42 -10.67
N GLY A 111 -6.43 7.88 -11.15
CA GLY A 111 -6.45 6.95 -12.29
C GLY A 111 -7.82 6.33 -12.52
N VAL A 112 -7.95 5.55 -13.59
CA VAL A 112 -9.14 4.70 -13.84
C VAL A 112 -8.85 3.30 -13.31
N GLU A 113 -9.80 2.74 -12.58
CA GLU A 113 -9.78 1.38 -12.03
C GLU A 113 -11.00 0.62 -12.53
N ARG A 114 -10.81 -0.60 -13.02
CA ARG A 114 -11.92 -1.41 -13.53
C ARG A 114 -12.40 -2.39 -12.45
N ILE A 115 -13.65 -2.25 -12.03
CA ILE A 115 -14.29 -3.17 -11.09
C ILE A 115 -15.45 -3.88 -11.80
N GLY A 116 -15.26 -5.16 -12.08
CA GLY A 116 -16.20 -5.96 -12.88
C GLY A 116 -16.32 -5.44 -14.32
N LYS A 117 -17.51 -4.96 -14.69
CA LYS A 117 -17.82 -4.41 -16.03
C LYS A 117 -17.85 -2.88 -16.07
N ARG A 118 -17.53 -2.20 -14.98
CA ARG A 118 -17.57 -0.73 -14.88
C ARG A 118 -16.19 -0.17 -14.56
N ASP A 119 -15.87 0.92 -15.24
CA ASP A 119 -14.67 1.71 -14.99
C ASP A 119 -15.00 2.81 -13.97
N TYR A 120 -14.13 3.00 -12.99
CA TYR A 120 -14.27 3.96 -11.91
C TYR A 120 -13.04 4.85 -11.84
N ILE A 121 -13.22 6.13 -11.50
CA ILE A 121 -12.11 7.04 -11.25
C ILE A 121 -11.67 6.88 -9.79
N LYS A 122 -10.43 6.43 -9.59
CA LYS A 122 -9.80 6.33 -8.29
C LYS A 122 -9.48 7.72 -7.75
N ILE A 123 -9.89 7.99 -6.51
CA ILE A 123 -9.62 9.24 -5.80
C ILE A 123 -8.75 9.01 -4.56
N SER A 124 -8.03 10.05 -4.13
CA SER A 124 -7.37 10.12 -2.82
C SER A 124 -8.00 11.23 -2.00
N LEU A 125 -8.32 10.94 -0.73
CA LEU A 125 -8.83 11.88 0.26
C LEU A 125 -7.65 12.22 1.19
N ASN A 126 -7.38 13.51 1.43
CA ASN A 126 -6.22 13.93 2.23
C ASN A 126 -6.31 13.47 3.70
N GLN A 127 -5.84 12.26 3.98
CA GLN A 127 -5.19 11.93 5.23
C GLN A 127 -3.73 11.61 4.91
N SER A 128 -2.88 12.64 4.94
CA SER A 128 -1.42 12.53 5.01
C SER A 128 -0.80 11.38 4.21
N GLU A 129 -0.95 11.38 2.88
CA GLU A 129 -0.09 10.57 2.02
C GLU A 129 1.14 11.39 1.64
N SER A 130 2.26 11.05 2.29
CA SER A 130 3.59 11.39 1.82
C SER A 130 3.76 10.88 0.39
N LYS A 131 4.17 11.81 -0.48
CA LYS A 131 4.48 11.57 -1.88
C LYS A 131 5.56 10.49 -2.00
N SER A 132 5.30 9.46 -2.79
CA SER A 132 6.35 8.76 -3.56
C SER A 132 6.07 9.06 -5.02
N LEU A 133 6.68 10.15 -5.51
CA LEU A 133 6.92 10.36 -6.92
C LEU A 133 8.38 10.00 -7.14
N ASP A 134 8.61 8.89 -7.83
CA ASP A 134 9.88 8.61 -8.47
C ASP A 134 10.23 9.77 -9.40
N ASN A 135 11.42 10.34 -9.20
CA ASN A 135 12.25 10.88 -10.27
C ASN A 135 13.68 11.05 -9.74
N GLY A 136 14.63 10.44 -10.44
CA GLY A 136 16.05 10.51 -10.12
C GLY A 136 16.67 11.89 -10.34
N GLY A 137 17.82 12.11 -9.71
CA GLY A 137 18.69 13.26 -9.99
C GLY A 137 19.38 13.85 -8.76
N TYR A 138 20.67 13.52 -8.63
CA TYR A 138 21.78 14.19 -7.94
C TYR A 138 21.56 15.46 -7.06
N ALA A 139 22.25 15.41 -5.91
CA ALA A 139 23.08 16.46 -5.26
C ALA A 139 22.55 17.28 -4.05
N SER A 140 23.37 17.21 -3.00
CA SER A 140 23.79 18.17 -1.97
C SER A 140 22.86 18.64 -0.82
N ASP A 141 23.25 18.22 0.38
CA ASP A 141 23.50 19.03 1.60
C ASP A 141 22.73 20.34 1.78
N ILE A 142 21.68 20.36 2.62
CA ILE A 142 21.36 21.47 3.54
C ILE A 142 20.61 20.93 4.80
N GLU A 143 21.33 20.98 5.91
CA GLU A 143 20.94 21.28 7.30
C GLU A 143 19.58 20.90 7.92
N PHE A 144 19.75 20.21 9.05
CA PHE A 144 18.86 20.03 10.19
C PHE A 144 18.12 21.30 10.64
N ASN A 145 16.82 21.18 10.94
CA ASN A 145 16.20 21.92 12.05
C ASN A 145 14.96 21.18 12.60
N TYR A 146 15.17 20.45 13.70
CA TYR A 146 14.11 19.80 14.48
C TYR A 146 13.48 20.81 15.44
N LEU A 147 12.20 21.13 15.24
CA LEU A 147 11.38 21.75 16.29
C LEU A 147 10.67 20.68 17.12
N LYS A 148 11.13 20.58 18.37
CA LYS A 148 10.71 19.70 19.46
C LYS A 148 9.22 19.86 19.79
N LYS A 149 8.53 18.75 20.07
CA LYS A 149 7.41 18.69 21.03
C LYS A 149 7.60 17.49 21.99
N PRO A 150 7.17 17.61 23.25
CA PRO A 150 7.68 16.82 24.37
C PRO A 150 7.04 15.42 24.45
N PRO A 151 7.72 14.42 25.06
CA PRO A 151 7.27 13.04 25.03
C PRO A 151 6.34 12.71 26.21
N SER A 152 5.13 12.23 25.93
CA SER A 152 4.39 11.39 26.87
C SER A 152 4.94 9.97 26.78
N ARG A 153 5.99 9.73 27.57
CA ARG A 153 6.62 8.42 27.75
C ARG A 153 5.59 7.47 28.36
N LEU A 154 5.41 6.29 27.74
CA LEU A 154 5.15 4.97 28.37
C LEU A 154 4.33 3.99 27.50
N LYS A 155 3.84 4.36 26.30
CA LYS A 155 3.12 3.40 25.41
C LYS A 155 3.65 3.27 23.97
N VAL A 156 4.62 4.11 23.58
CA VAL A 156 5.10 4.20 22.19
C VAL A 156 6.13 3.10 21.84
N GLU A 157 6.80 2.53 22.84
CA GLU A 157 7.92 1.60 22.59
C GLU A 157 7.49 0.27 21.94
N LYS A 158 6.26 -0.21 22.21
CA LYS A 158 5.74 -1.44 21.61
C LYS A 158 5.19 -1.24 20.19
N GLN A 159 4.69 -0.04 19.87
CA GLN A 159 4.15 0.29 18.55
C GLN A 159 5.23 0.73 17.56
N GLU A 160 6.27 1.43 18.03
CA GLU A 160 7.41 1.78 17.18
C GLU A 160 8.30 0.57 16.83
N LYS A 161 8.40 -0.45 17.71
CA LYS A 161 9.06 -1.71 17.35
C LYS A 161 8.32 -2.42 16.21
N ILE A 162 7.00 -2.50 16.28
CA ILE A 162 6.17 -3.14 15.24
C ILE A 162 6.27 -2.37 13.91
N ALA A 163 6.23 -1.03 13.95
CA ALA A 163 6.37 -0.21 12.74
C ALA A 163 7.78 -0.26 12.12
N ARG A 164 8.84 -0.37 12.94
CA ARG A 164 10.22 -0.57 12.46
C ARG A 164 10.46 -2.00 11.97
N ASP A 165 9.87 -3.02 12.59
CA ASP A 165 9.98 -4.42 12.16
C ASP A 165 9.32 -4.64 10.80
N HIS A 166 8.18 -3.99 10.52
CA HIS A 166 7.49 -4.08 9.22
C HIS A 166 8.28 -3.47 8.04
N LEU A 167 9.17 -2.51 8.30
CA LEU A 167 10.11 -1.98 7.29
C LEU A 167 11.34 -2.87 7.11
N SER A 168 11.69 -3.71 8.09
CA SER A 168 12.90 -4.54 8.04
C SER A 168 12.78 -5.79 7.16
N ASN A 169 11.54 -6.28 6.93
CA ASN A 169 11.29 -7.53 6.20
C ASN A 169 10.17 -7.40 5.15
N ALA A 170 10.44 -6.55 4.15
CA ALA A 170 9.51 -6.28 3.05
C ALA A 170 9.15 -7.54 2.25
N ASN A 171 10.10 -8.45 2.06
CA ASN A 171 9.89 -9.67 1.26
C ASN A 171 8.97 -10.67 1.96
N LEU A 172 9.07 -10.83 3.29
CA LEU A 172 8.11 -11.63 4.06
C LEU A 172 6.72 -11.01 4.03
N THR A 173 6.63 -9.69 4.14
CA THR A 173 5.35 -8.96 4.05
C THR A 173 4.72 -9.16 2.67
N TYR A 174 5.51 -9.02 1.60
CA TYR A 174 5.06 -9.29 0.24
C TYR A 174 4.59 -10.74 0.08
N PHE A 175 5.37 -11.71 0.57
CA PHE A 175 5.00 -13.13 0.53
C PHE A 175 3.66 -13.41 1.20
N ARG A 176 3.41 -12.84 2.40
CA ARG A 176 2.12 -12.96 3.08
C ARG A 176 0.98 -12.43 2.21
N THR A 177 1.20 -11.31 1.51
CA THR A 177 0.15 -10.76 0.65
C THR A 177 -0.18 -11.65 -0.54
N ILE A 178 0.82 -12.21 -1.24
CA ILE A 178 0.56 -13.12 -2.37
C ILE A 178 0.00 -14.48 -1.91
N ALA A 179 0.27 -14.89 -0.66
CA ALA A 179 -0.25 -16.13 -0.13
C ALA A 179 -1.79 -16.11 -0.02
N PHE A 180 -2.35 -14.96 0.39
CA PHE A 180 -3.79 -14.80 0.60
C PHE A 180 -4.53 -14.10 -0.56
N ASP A 181 -3.84 -13.33 -1.39
CA ASP A 181 -4.44 -12.62 -2.53
C ASP A 181 -4.10 -13.30 -3.86
N GLU A 182 -5.10 -13.96 -4.46
CA GLU A 182 -4.92 -14.71 -5.70
C GLU A 182 -4.53 -13.83 -6.89
N ASN A 183 -4.97 -12.57 -6.90
CA ASN A 183 -4.69 -11.65 -8.01
C ASN A 183 -3.22 -11.24 -8.03
N ARG A 184 -2.59 -11.15 -6.86
CA ARG A 184 -1.18 -10.75 -6.71
C ARG A 184 -0.20 -11.90 -6.95
N ARG A 185 -0.66 -13.15 -6.99
CA ARG A 185 0.18 -14.33 -7.31
C ARG A 185 0.78 -14.28 -8.71
N LYS A 186 0.05 -13.70 -9.67
CA LYS A 186 0.48 -13.60 -11.08
C LYS A 186 1.66 -12.65 -11.29
N GLU A 187 1.87 -11.74 -10.34
CA GLU A 187 2.91 -10.71 -10.37
C GLU A 187 4.11 -11.06 -9.49
N ALA A 188 4.14 -12.27 -8.92
CA ALA A 188 5.21 -12.69 -8.01
C ALA A 188 6.55 -12.80 -8.74
N PRO A 189 7.57 -12.02 -8.37
CA PRO A 189 8.87 -12.07 -9.01
C PRO A 189 9.57 -13.40 -8.70
N SER A 190 10.19 -14.01 -9.71
CA SER A 190 11.09 -15.15 -9.50
C SER A 190 12.37 -14.68 -8.80
N GLY A 191 12.88 -15.49 -7.88
CA GLY A 191 14.13 -15.25 -7.17
C GLY A 191 13.99 -14.35 -5.94
N LEU A 192 12.77 -14.12 -5.46
CA LEU A 192 12.51 -13.35 -4.25
C LEU A 192 13.09 -14.07 -3.02
N GLU A 193 14.10 -13.49 -2.39
CA GLU A 193 14.66 -14.02 -1.14
C GLU A 193 13.79 -13.60 0.05
N ILE A 194 13.15 -14.57 0.70
CA ILE A 194 12.27 -14.33 1.86
C ILE A 194 13.01 -14.75 3.12
N PHE A 195 13.00 -13.85 4.11
CA PHE A 195 13.47 -14.15 5.46
C PHE A 195 12.27 -14.44 6.36
N PHE A 196 12.17 -15.66 6.86
CA PHE A 196 11.20 -16.10 7.85
C PHE A 196 11.78 -15.81 9.24
N ASP A 197 11.36 -14.69 9.83
CA ASP A 197 11.76 -14.23 11.16
C ASP A 197 10.80 -14.72 12.26
N ALA A 198 11.00 -14.28 13.50
CA ALA A 198 10.15 -14.63 14.65
C ALA A 198 8.67 -14.21 14.48
N SER A 199 8.34 -13.33 13.54
CA SER A 199 6.94 -13.02 13.21
C SER A 199 6.30 -14.06 12.28
N CYS A 200 7.11 -14.84 11.56
CA CYS A 200 6.66 -15.96 10.73
C CYS A 200 7.66 -17.14 10.76
N PRO A 201 7.87 -17.78 11.92
CA PRO A 201 8.78 -18.90 12.00
C PRO A 201 8.26 -20.10 11.19
N LEU A 202 9.18 -20.96 10.78
CA LEU A 202 8.91 -22.27 10.23
C LEU A 202 8.73 -23.27 11.37
N LYS A 203 7.59 -23.96 11.40
CA LYS A 203 7.32 -24.97 12.42
C LYS A 203 7.53 -26.36 11.85
N PHE A 204 8.44 -27.12 12.42
CA PHE A 204 8.69 -28.48 11.99
C PHE A 204 7.42 -29.34 12.16
N LYS A 205 7.07 -30.11 11.14
CA LYS A 205 5.88 -30.99 11.12
C LYS A 205 6.28 -32.44 11.20
N GLU A 206 7.05 -32.89 10.22
CA GLU A 206 7.41 -34.30 10.04
C GLU A 206 8.57 -34.44 9.06
N ILE A 207 9.11 -35.65 9.02
CA ILE A 207 10.09 -36.08 8.02
C ILE A 207 9.30 -36.83 6.93
N ASP A 208 9.46 -36.40 5.68
CA ASP A 208 8.86 -36.99 4.49
C ASP A 208 9.94 -37.73 3.71
N GLU A 209 9.88 -39.05 3.72
CA GLU A 209 10.76 -39.92 2.96
C GLU A 209 10.14 -40.19 1.60
N SER A 210 10.55 -39.42 0.60
CA SER A 210 10.07 -39.59 -0.77
C SER A 210 10.66 -40.86 -1.39
N PHE A 211 9.93 -41.98 -1.28
CA PHE A 211 10.32 -43.31 -1.77
C PHE A 211 10.51 -43.39 -3.29
N TYR A 212 9.82 -42.55 -4.06
CA TYR A 212 9.64 -42.77 -5.50
C TYR A 212 10.68 -42.13 -6.41
N TRP A 213 11.55 -41.24 -5.90
CA TRP A 213 12.37 -40.42 -6.81
C TRP A 213 13.86 -40.47 -6.51
N ASP A 214 14.34 -40.46 -5.26
CA ASP A 214 15.80 -40.42 -4.97
C ASP A 214 16.21 -40.85 -3.54
N ASN A 215 15.36 -41.55 -2.75
CA ASN A 215 15.58 -41.79 -1.32
C ASN A 215 15.96 -40.51 -0.52
N THR A 216 15.55 -39.35 -1.02
CA THR A 216 15.91 -38.06 -0.42
C THR A 216 14.96 -37.78 0.73
N ILE A 217 15.52 -37.73 1.93
CA ILE A 217 14.78 -37.33 3.12
C ILE A 217 14.50 -35.83 3.04
N SER A 218 13.22 -35.45 3.13
CA SER A 218 12.77 -34.07 3.19
C SER A 218 12.20 -33.74 4.56
N PHE A 219 12.53 -32.57 5.08
CA PHE A 219 11.99 -32.04 6.32
C PHE A 219 10.83 -31.11 5.99
N VAL A 220 9.64 -31.43 6.50
CA VAL A 220 8.41 -30.69 6.23
C VAL A 220 8.19 -29.66 7.31
N PHE A 221 7.99 -28.42 6.90
CA PHE A 221 7.71 -27.29 7.78
C PHE A 221 6.38 -26.64 7.42
N GLU A 222 5.66 -26.17 8.44
CA GLU A 222 4.52 -25.26 8.31
C GLU A 222 4.98 -23.82 8.48
N ILE A 223 4.67 -22.98 7.49
CA ILE A 223 4.89 -21.55 7.56
C ILE A 223 3.81 -20.92 8.44
N SER A 224 4.21 -20.49 9.64
CA SER A 224 3.27 -20.15 10.70
C SER A 224 2.32 -18.99 10.39
N CYS A 225 2.71 -18.07 9.50
CA CYS A 225 1.90 -16.90 9.15
C CYS A 225 0.98 -17.09 7.94
N VAL A 226 1.04 -18.22 7.23
CA VAL A 226 0.22 -18.49 6.03
C VAL A 226 -0.48 -19.86 6.06
N LYS A 227 -0.81 -20.37 7.26
CA LYS A 227 -1.36 -21.72 7.49
C LYS A 227 -2.59 -22.10 6.67
N ASN A 228 -3.43 -21.13 6.32
CA ASN A 228 -4.66 -21.34 5.57
C ASN A 228 -4.49 -21.07 4.06
N SER A 229 -3.25 -21.07 3.58
CA SER A 229 -2.91 -20.87 2.17
C SER A 229 -2.37 -22.16 1.55
N PRO A 230 -2.44 -22.32 0.22
CA PRO A 230 -1.80 -23.43 -0.49
C PRO A 230 -0.27 -23.47 -0.32
N TYR A 231 0.33 -22.40 0.24
CA TYR A 231 1.77 -22.27 0.46
C TYR A 231 2.18 -22.50 1.91
N ALA A 232 1.26 -23.00 2.75
CA ALA A 232 1.51 -23.26 4.16
C ALA A 232 2.62 -24.28 4.41
N ILE A 233 2.88 -25.18 3.44
CA ILE A 233 3.82 -26.27 3.58
C ILE A 233 5.09 -26.00 2.77
N LEU A 234 6.22 -26.16 3.43
CA LEU A 234 7.56 -26.03 2.87
C LEU A 234 8.31 -27.34 3.06
N ARG A 235 8.88 -27.88 1.98
CA ARG A 235 9.76 -29.05 2.03
C ARG A 235 11.20 -28.61 1.86
N VAL A 236 12.05 -28.95 2.82
CA VAL A 236 13.48 -28.65 2.79
C VAL A 236 14.24 -29.98 2.64
N PRO A 237 15.02 -30.17 1.56
CA PRO A 237 15.78 -31.40 1.40
C PRO A 237 16.89 -31.50 2.45
N GLY A 238 17.14 -32.72 2.94
CA GLY A 238 18.30 -33.01 3.76
C GLY A 238 19.62 -32.86 3.00
N ASN A 239 20.73 -32.81 3.74
CA ASN A 239 22.07 -32.88 3.16
C ASN A 239 22.37 -34.31 2.62
N LYS A 240 23.59 -34.54 2.11
CA LYS A 240 24.04 -35.86 1.61
C LYS A 240 23.96 -37.00 2.64
N ARG A 241 23.81 -36.69 3.93
CA ARG A 241 23.64 -37.63 5.04
C ARG A 241 22.19 -37.70 5.54
N ASN A 242 21.25 -37.13 4.78
CA ASN A 242 19.84 -37.06 5.13
C ASN A 242 19.56 -36.33 6.46
N LYS A 243 20.42 -35.37 6.83
CA LYS A 243 20.23 -34.51 8.01
C LYS A 243 19.85 -33.09 7.60
N LEU A 244 19.01 -32.45 8.42
CA LEU A 244 18.69 -31.04 8.29
C LEU A 244 19.94 -30.21 8.61
N MET A 245 20.24 -29.20 7.80
CA MET A 245 21.28 -28.23 8.09
C MET A 245 20.65 -26.98 8.69
N ALA A 246 21.00 -26.65 9.93
CA ALA A 246 20.57 -25.42 10.60
C ALA A 246 21.80 -24.66 11.11
N SER A 247 21.86 -23.36 10.85
CA SER A 247 22.98 -22.48 11.23
C SER A 247 24.35 -23.01 10.78
N ASN A 248 24.43 -23.59 9.58
CA ASN A 248 25.61 -24.24 9.00
C ASN A 248 26.12 -25.50 9.73
N HIS A 249 25.32 -26.09 10.62
CA HIS A 249 25.63 -27.34 11.31
C HIS A 249 24.56 -28.40 11.05
N GLU A 250 24.92 -29.67 11.18
CA GLU A 250 23.93 -30.75 11.21
C GLU A 250 23.03 -30.55 12.43
N ALA A 251 21.74 -30.31 12.19
CA ALA A 251 20.77 -30.13 13.24
C ALA A 251 20.54 -31.47 13.95
N LYS A 252 20.28 -31.41 15.26
CA LYS A 252 19.61 -32.51 15.96
C LYS A 252 18.27 -32.79 15.29
N THR A 253 17.81 -34.04 15.34
CA THR A 253 16.48 -34.41 14.82
C THR A 253 15.43 -33.50 15.45
N PRO A 254 14.73 -32.66 14.67
CA PRO A 254 13.76 -31.73 15.21
C PRO A 254 12.51 -32.45 15.72
N GLU A 255 11.91 -31.93 16.78
CA GLU A 255 10.63 -32.37 17.30
C GLU A 255 9.48 -31.59 16.66
N LYS A 256 8.33 -32.24 16.55
CA LYS A 256 7.14 -31.63 15.94
C LYS A 256 6.75 -30.36 16.72
N GLY A 257 6.72 -29.23 16.03
CA GLY A 257 6.41 -27.92 16.61
C GLY A 257 7.65 -27.06 16.87
N ASP A 258 8.86 -27.62 16.77
CA ASP A 258 10.11 -26.85 16.83
C ASP A 258 10.06 -25.70 15.83
N SER A 259 10.48 -24.53 16.28
CA SER A 259 10.42 -23.30 15.52
C SER A 259 11.82 -22.93 15.01
N PHE A 260 11.87 -22.58 13.73
CA PHE A 260 13.10 -22.26 13.01
C PHE A 260 12.91 -20.95 12.24
N LEU A 261 14.00 -20.21 12.13
CA LEU A 261 14.09 -19.07 11.23
C LEU A 261 14.68 -19.55 9.91
N ALA A 262 14.42 -18.84 8.82
CA ALA A 262 15.00 -19.26 7.54
C ALA A 262 15.18 -18.10 6.56
N LYS A 263 16.19 -18.22 5.70
CA LYS A 263 16.31 -17.45 4.45
C LYS A 263 16.11 -18.42 3.30
N ILE A 264 15.09 -18.22 2.48
CA ILE A 264 14.72 -19.12 1.39
C ILE A 264 14.36 -18.30 0.16
N LYS A 265 14.78 -18.75 -1.02
CA LYS A 265 14.50 -18.08 -2.27
C LYS A 265 13.27 -18.70 -2.94
N LEU A 266 12.31 -17.86 -3.29
CA LEU A 266 11.13 -18.26 -4.04
C LEU A 266 11.51 -18.39 -5.51
N ARG A 267 11.55 -19.62 -6.02
CA ARG A 267 11.84 -19.88 -7.44
C ARG A 267 10.64 -19.54 -8.32
N LYS A 268 9.47 -20.05 -7.94
CA LYS A 268 8.21 -19.90 -8.69
C LYS A 268 7.03 -20.08 -7.75
N ILE A 269 5.91 -19.41 -8.04
CA ILE A 269 4.64 -19.66 -7.37
C ILE A 269 3.57 -20.02 -8.42
N THR A 270 2.71 -20.97 -8.10
CA THR A 270 1.51 -21.31 -8.87
C THR A 270 0.28 -21.17 -7.98
N ASN A 271 -0.92 -21.37 -8.52
CA ASN A 271 -2.14 -21.32 -7.69
C ASN A 271 -2.18 -22.41 -6.61
N GLU A 272 -1.45 -23.51 -6.82
CA GLU A 272 -1.53 -24.71 -5.97
C GLU A 272 -0.32 -24.85 -5.05
N GLN A 273 0.85 -24.35 -5.44
CA GLN A 273 2.06 -24.51 -4.63
C GLN A 273 3.13 -23.46 -4.93
N ALA A 274 4.06 -23.33 -3.99
CA ALA A 274 5.27 -22.52 -4.14
C ALA A 274 6.47 -23.44 -4.27
N TYR A 275 7.35 -23.10 -5.21
CA TYR A 275 8.60 -23.79 -5.46
C TYR A 275 9.75 -22.96 -4.90
N TRP A 276 10.59 -23.61 -4.11
CA TRP A 276 11.60 -22.98 -3.29
C TRP A 276 13.00 -23.47 -3.69
N GLU A 277 14.00 -22.61 -3.50
CA GLU A 277 15.42 -22.91 -3.69
C GLU A 277 16.28 -22.18 -2.64
N ASP A 278 17.58 -22.49 -2.57
CA ASP A 278 18.55 -21.82 -1.70
C ASP A 278 18.14 -21.75 -0.22
N PHE A 279 17.82 -22.91 0.37
CA PHE A 279 17.39 -23.03 1.77
C PHE A 279 18.54 -22.76 2.75
N LYS A 280 18.35 -21.79 3.64
CA LYS A 280 19.20 -21.56 4.82
C LYS A 280 18.33 -21.52 6.07
N ILE A 281 18.42 -22.54 6.90
CA ILE A 281 17.66 -22.65 8.15
C ILE A 281 18.54 -22.18 9.31
N TYR A 282 17.94 -21.52 10.30
CA TYR A 282 18.58 -21.07 11.54
C TYR A 282 17.74 -21.49 12.74
N TYR A 283 18.38 -21.66 13.88
CA TYR A 283 17.65 -21.78 15.15
C TYR A 283 17.00 -20.45 15.49
N GLU A 284 15.80 -20.49 16.07
CA GLU A 284 15.14 -19.31 16.66
C GLU A 284 15.85 -18.87 17.96
#